data_AF-A0A973FZH5-F1
#
_entry.id   AF-A0A973FZH5-F1
#
_cell.length_a   1.000
_cell.length_b   1.000
_cell.length_c   1.000
_cell.angle_alpha   90.00
_cell.angle_beta   90.00
_cell.angle_gamma   90.00
#
_symmetry.space_group_name_H-M   'P 1'
#
loop_
_entity.id
_entity.type
_entity.pdbx_description
1 polymer ?
#
loop_
_entity_poly.entity_id
_entity_poly.type
_entity_poly.pdbx_seq_one_letter_code
_entity_poly.pdbx_strand_id
1 'polypeptide(L)'
;MIHVSKPYMHFRTFFRPFLVFLCLSGLFACQDKGARIRELQQEVWKNPEDARGYLNLGKEYAQHQQYKEAIEAYRRAITIEPGLDEAYSALGAAYFDQKNFAEALPWMEKRVRIAPDDSLRNFDLGNVFFQLKRYDDAVASYKKAIDNSYSFQEAWYSLAVCYIKTGKMEEARKIHTWLQSKNNYLAVSLERHMQNDVPENTKK
;
A
#
# COMPACT_ATOMS: atom_id res chain seq x y z
N MET A 1 -65.67 32.69 61.74
CA MET A 1 -66.69 33.22 60.82
C MET A 1 -66.00 33.61 59.52
N ILE A 2 -66.42 32.97 58.40
CA ILE A 2 -66.54 33.50 57.01
C ILE A 2 -65.21 33.93 56.33
N HIS A 3 -64.78 33.62 55.10
CA HIS A 3 -65.18 32.86 53.91
C HIS A 3 -63.87 32.72 53.07
N VAL A 4 -63.48 31.56 52.50
CA VAL A 4 -63.81 31.04 51.14
C VAL A 4 -63.11 31.75 49.95
N SER A 5 -62.01 31.11 49.49
CA SER A 5 -61.60 30.70 48.12
C SER A 5 -61.51 31.66 46.92
N LYS A 6 -60.37 31.56 46.18
CA LYS A 6 -60.17 31.14 44.75
C LYS A 6 -58.87 31.75 44.14
N PRO A 7 -58.35 31.33 42.96
CA PRO A 7 -58.34 30.00 42.32
C PRO A 7 -56.96 29.61 41.70
N TYR A 8 -56.91 28.41 41.15
CA TYR A 8 -55.83 27.76 40.38
C TYR A 8 -55.52 28.40 39.01
N MET A 9 -54.25 28.39 38.57
CA MET A 9 -53.78 27.91 37.25
C MET A 9 -52.29 28.22 37.05
N HIS A 10 -51.42 27.21 37.03
CA HIS A 10 -50.22 27.27 36.20
C HIS A 10 -49.97 25.92 35.52
N PHE A 11 -50.31 25.95 34.23
CA PHE A 11 -49.89 25.12 33.11
C PHE A 11 -48.50 24.47 33.34
N ARG A 12 -48.45 23.14 33.50
CA ARG A 12 -47.21 22.38 33.29
C ARG A 12 -47.25 21.78 31.89
N THR A 13 -46.40 22.32 31.04
CA THR A 13 -46.17 21.93 29.66
C THR A 13 -45.70 20.48 29.55
N PHE A 14 -46.28 19.79 28.59
CA PHE A 14 -45.84 18.51 28.03
C PHE A 14 -44.36 18.57 27.63
N PHE A 15 -43.54 17.64 28.11
CA PHE A 15 -42.27 17.31 27.45
C PHE A 15 -42.20 15.79 27.26
N ARG A 16 -42.50 15.35 26.04
CA ARG A 16 -42.29 13.97 25.55
C ARG A 16 -40.78 13.76 25.35
N PRO A 17 -40.14 12.72 25.92
CA PRO A 17 -38.85 12.28 25.46
C PRO A 17 -39.08 11.12 24.46
N PHE A 18 -39.07 11.42 23.17
CA PHE A 18 -38.84 10.39 22.16
C PHE A 18 -38.02 11.03 21.04
N LEU A 19 -37.04 10.28 20.52
CA LEU A 19 -36.10 10.62 19.44
C LEU A 19 -34.78 11.28 19.85
N VAL A 20 -33.96 10.57 20.63
CA VAL A 20 -32.50 10.57 20.40
C VAL A 20 -32.01 9.12 20.53
N PHE A 21 -32.32 8.27 19.54
CA PHE A 21 -31.79 6.90 19.49
C PHE A 21 -31.38 6.48 18.08
N LEU A 22 -30.83 7.42 17.30
CA LEU A 22 -30.36 7.18 15.93
C LEU A 22 -28.99 7.82 15.64
N CYS A 23 -28.10 7.90 16.64
CA CYS A 23 -26.70 8.30 16.43
C CYS A 23 -25.68 7.44 17.20
N LEU A 24 -26.03 6.23 17.65
CA LEU A 24 -25.08 5.34 18.36
C LEU A 24 -24.50 4.21 17.50
N SER A 25 -25.08 3.91 16.34
CA SER A 25 -24.50 2.94 15.40
C SER A 25 -23.37 3.51 14.53
N GLY A 26 -23.25 4.83 14.42
CA GLY A 26 -22.16 5.50 13.69
C GLY A 26 -20.87 5.64 14.48
N LEU A 27 -20.90 5.51 15.81
CA LEU A 27 -19.73 5.63 16.68
C LEU A 27 -18.93 4.32 16.81
N PHE A 28 -19.56 3.16 16.60
CA PHE A 28 -18.87 1.87 16.63
C PHE A 28 -18.03 1.58 15.38
N ALA A 29 -18.24 2.32 14.28
CA ALA A 29 -17.43 2.16 13.06
C ALA A 29 -16.13 2.99 13.07
N CYS A 30 -15.99 3.93 14.01
CA CYS A 30 -14.79 4.78 14.15
C CYS A 30 -13.89 4.38 15.34
N GLN A 31 -14.21 3.26 15.98
CA GLN A 31 -13.45 2.59 17.03
C GLN A 31 -12.83 1.37 16.32
N ASP A 32 -11.60 1.38 15.83
CA ASP A 32 -10.44 1.21 16.70
C ASP A 32 -9.10 1.22 15.92
N LYS A 33 -8.83 2.23 15.07
CA LYS A 33 -7.53 2.31 14.38
C LYS A 33 -6.35 2.46 15.33
N GLY A 34 -6.61 2.99 16.54
CA GLY A 34 -5.59 3.35 17.51
C GLY A 34 -5.35 2.33 18.63
N ALA A 35 -6.30 1.48 19.04
CA ALA A 35 -6.01 0.61 20.18
C ALA A 35 -5.04 -0.51 19.83
N ARG A 36 -5.09 -1.06 18.61
CA ARG A 36 -4.10 -2.05 18.18
C ARG A 36 -2.69 -1.49 18.20
N ILE A 37 -2.50 -0.26 17.70
CA ILE A 37 -1.21 0.44 17.77
C ILE A 37 -0.79 0.63 19.23
N ARG A 38 -1.68 1.08 20.12
CA ARG A 38 -1.36 1.28 21.54
C ARG A 38 -1.00 -0.01 22.26
N GLU A 39 -1.67 -1.11 21.94
CA GLU A 39 -1.37 -2.45 22.46
C GLU A 39 0.04 -2.86 22.03
N LEU A 40 0.34 -2.80 20.73
CA LEU A 40 1.66 -3.12 20.18
C LEU A 40 2.77 -2.19 20.73
N GLN A 41 2.48 -0.91 20.93
CA GLN A 41 3.39 0.03 21.61
C GLN A 41 3.68 -0.41 23.06
N GLN A 42 2.66 -0.87 23.79
CA GLN A 42 2.84 -1.38 25.15
C GLN A 42 3.63 -2.70 25.17
N GLU A 43 3.42 -3.58 24.20
CA GLU A 43 4.17 -4.83 24.05
C GLU A 43 5.67 -4.55 23.85
N VAL A 44 6.03 -3.71 22.89
CA VAL A 44 7.44 -3.35 22.65
C VAL A 44 8.03 -2.51 23.78
N TRP A 45 7.22 -1.77 24.54
CA TRP A 45 7.68 -1.09 25.75
C TRP A 45 8.04 -2.08 26.87
N LYS A 46 7.24 -3.15 27.05
CA LYS A 46 7.55 -4.22 28.01
C LYS A 46 8.75 -5.06 27.57
N ASN A 47 8.88 -5.29 26.27
CA ASN A 47 9.93 -6.13 25.66
C ASN A 47 10.69 -5.36 24.56
N PRO A 48 11.61 -4.43 24.92
CA PRO A 48 12.27 -3.53 23.96
C PRO A 48 13.29 -4.21 23.02
N GLU A 49 13.56 -5.50 23.22
CA GLU A 49 14.42 -6.34 22.40
C GLU A 49 13.62 -7.38 21.59
N ASP A 50 12.29 -7.22 21.48
CA ASP A 50 11.45 -8.06 20.61
C ASP A 50 11.39 -7.50 19.18
N ALA A 51 12.25 -8.02 18.31
CA ALA A 51 12.28 -7.64 16.89
C ALA A 51 10.93 -7.90 16.19
N ARG A 52 10.22 -8.98 16.55
CA ARG A 52 8.94 -9.35 15.93
C ARG A 52 7.83 -8.40 16.37
N GLY A 53 7.85 -7.98 17.64
CA GLY A 53 6.98 -6.95 18.17
C GLY A 53 7.10 -5.64 17.38
N TYR A 54 8.33 -5.16 17.14
CA TYR A 54 8.56 -3.97 16.32
C TYR A 54 8.14 -4.15 14.86
N LEU A 55 8.35 -5.32 14.26
CA LEU A 55 7.85 -5.61 12.91
C LEU A 55 6.32 -5.53 12.85
N ASN A 56 5.61 -6.11 13.81
CA ASN A 56 4.15 -6.08 13.86
C ASN A 56 3.62 -4.65 14.09
N LEU A 57 4.26 -3.90 14.99
CA LEU A 57 3.96 -2.48 15.20
C LEU A 57 4.14 -1.67 13.91
N GLY A 58 5.24 -1.88 13.19
CA GLY A 58 5.48 -1.22 11.92
C GLY A 58 4.44 -1.56 10.86
N LYS A 59 3.99 -2.82 10.79
CA LYS A 59 2.92 -3.24 9.88
C LYS A 59 1.59 -2.57 10.18
N GLU A 60 1.24 -2.49 11.46
CA GLU A 60 0.02 -1.80 11.87
C GLU A 60 0.08 -0.32 11.47
N TYR A 61 1.21 0.36 11.73
CA TYR A 61 1.41 1.73 11.26
C TYR A 61 1.25 1.86 9.75
N ALA A 62 1.86 0.97 8.96
CA ALA A 62 1.76 0.99 7.50
C ALA A 62 0.32 0.77 7.00
N GLN A 63 -0.46 -0.12 7.64
CA GLN A 63 -1.86 -0.34 7.31
C GLN A 63 -2.72 0.93 7.50
N HIS A 64 -2.36 1.78 8.47
CA HIS A 64 -3.00 3.09 8.67
C HIS A 64 -2.27 4.24 7.96
N GLN A 65 -1.38 3.94 7.00
CA GLN A 65 -0.60 4.90 6.20
C GLN A 65 0.32 5.81 7.04
N GLN A 66 0.63 5.42 8.28
CA GLN A 66 1.59 6.08 9.16
C GLN A 66 3.01 5.60 8.85
N TYR A 67 3.44 5.87 7.62
CA TYR A 67 4.65 5.25 7.09
C TYR A 67 5.94 5.71 7.78
N LYS A 68 5.98 6.89 8.41
CA LYS A 68 7.18 7.37 9.11
C LYS A 68 7.43 6.53 10.36
N GLU A 69 6.39 6.34 11.15
CA GLU A 69 6.38 5.50 12.35
C GLU A 69 6.64 4.02 11.98
N ALA A 70 6.07 3.57 10.86
CA ALA A 70 6.36 2.23 10.33
C ALA A 70 7.85 2.03 10.04
N ILE A 71 8.48 2.98 9.34
CA ILE A 71 9.92 2.93 9.03
C ILE A 71 10.78 2.89 10.28
N GLU A 72 10.46 3.69 11.30
CA GLU A 72 11.19 3.68 12.57
C GLU A 72 11.09 2.32 13.27
N ALA A 73 9.87 1.76 13.33
CA ALA A 73 9.64 0.44 13.92
C ALA A 73 10.40 -0.66 13.16
N TYR A 74 10.36 -0.67 11.83
CA TYR A 74 11.10 -1.64 11.02
C TYR A 74 12.61 -1.51 11.17
N ARG A 75 13.15 -0.28 11.25
CA ARG A 75 14.58 -0.04 11.52
C ARG A 75 14.98 -0.57 12.89
N ARG A 76 14.12 -0.41 13.91
CA ARG A 76 14.36 -0.98 15.24
C ARG A 76 14.35 -2.52 15.19
N ALA A 77 13.39 -3.13 14.49
CA ALA A 77 13.36 -4.59 14.30
C ALA A 77 14.65 -5.12 13.64
N ILE A 78 15.12 -4.46 12.57
CA ILE A 78 16.38 -4.80 11.88
C ILE A 78 17.60 -4.63 12.80
N THR A 79 17.59 -3.62 13.67
CA THR A 79 18.70 -3.36 14.60
C THR A 79 18.81 -4.48 15.65
N ILE A 80 17.67 -4.96 16.14
CA ILE A 80 17.60 -6.05 17.14
C ILE A 80 17.92 -7.39 16.47
N GLU A 81 17.32 -7.68 15.32
CA GLU A 81 17.52 -8.92 14.58
C GLU A 81 17.89 -8.63 13.11
N PRO A 82 19.20 -8.50 12.80
CA PRO A 82 19.66 -8.22 11.44
C PRO A 82 19.31 -9.30 10.40
N GLY A 83 18.90 -10.49 10.84
CA GLY A 83 18.49 -11.62 10.00
C GLY A 83 16.99 -11.63 9.64
N LEU A 84 16.19 -10.72 10.19
CA LEU A 84 14.74 -10.69 9.97
C LEU A 84 14.39 -10.14 8.57
N ASP A 85 14.46 -11.01 7.56
CA ASP A 85 14.22 -10.68 6.13
C ASP A 85 12.89 -9.94 5.89
N GLU A 86 11.85 -10.30 6.64
CA GLU A 86 10.53 -9.67 6.55
C GLU A 86 10.57 -8.18 6.92
N ALA A 87 11.44 -7.77 7.85
CA ALA A 87 11.59 -6.37 8.23
C ALA A 87 12.26 -5.53 7.13
N TYR A 88 13.22 -6.10 6.39
CA TYR A 88 13.79 -5.43 5.21
C TYR A 88 12.77 -5.28 4.08
N SER A 89 11.93 -6.31 3.90
CA SER A 89 10.81 -6.30 2.95
C SER A 89 9.82 -5.18 3.27
N ALA A 90 9.39 -5.12 4.53
CA ALA A 90 8.43 -4.12 4.98
C ALA A 90 9.02 -2.70 4.96
N LEU A 91 10.31 -2.54 5.31
CA LEU A 91 11.01 -1.25 5.25
C LEU A 91 11.10 -0.71 3.82
N GLY A 92 11.51 -1.54 2.86
CA GLY A 92 11.57 -1.14 1.45
C GLY A 92 10.20 -0.77 0.89
N ALA A 93 9.16 -1.53 1.23
CA ALA A 93 7.78 -1.24 0.83
C ALA A 93 7.27 0.07 1.43
N ALA A 94 7.53 0.34 2.70
CA ALA A 94 7.13 1.59 3.35
C ALA A 94 7.82 2.83 2.73
N TYR A 95 9.10 2.72 2.34
CA TYR A 95 9.76 3.78 1.58
C TYR A 95 9.14 3.97 0.19
N PHE A 96 8.81 2.88 -0.50
CA PHE A 96 8.13 2.92 -1.80
C PHE A 96 6.76 3.61 -1.72
N ASP A 97 5.95 3.28 -0.70
CA ASP A 97 4.63 3.88 -0.48
C ASP A 97 4.71 5.37 -0.13
N GLN A 98 5.77 5.81 0.55
CA GLN A 98 6.09 7.23 0.73
C GLN A 98 6.60 7.92 -0.54
N LYS A 99 6.69 7.20 -1.66
CA LYS A 99 7.32 7.65 -2.91
C LYS A 99 8.79 8.01 -2.77
N ASN A 100 9.44 7.47 -1.73
CA ASN A 100 10.86 7.71 -1.46
C ASN A 100 11.71 6.58 -2.06
N PHE A 101 11.73 6.54 -3.39
CA PHE A 101 12.23 5.40 -4.15
C PHE A 101 13.76 5.22 -4.05
N ALA A 102 14.51 6.30 -3.85
CA ALA A 102 15.95 6.22 -3.70
C ALA A 102 16.34 5.48 -2.41
N GLU A 103 15.58 5.70 -1.33
CA GLU A 103 15.75 5.04 -0.05
C GLU A 103 15.20 3.62 -0.05
N ALA A 104 14.16 3.34 -0.85
CA ALA A 104 13.63 1.98 -1.04
C ALA A 104 14.63 1.05 -1.74
N LEU A 105 15.38 1.58 -2.72
CA LEU A 105 16.26 0.82 -3.60
C LEU A 105 17.28 -0.08 -2.87
N PRO A 106 18.13 0.41 -1.95
CA PRO A 106 19.14 -0.44 -1.31
C PRO A 106 18.52 -1.59 -0.51
N TRP A 107 17.31 -1.42 0.03
CA TRP A 107 16.59 -2.47 0.74
C TRP A 107 16.05 -3.51 -0.22
N MET A 108 15.47 -3.10 -1.35
CA MET A 108 14.97 -4.00 -2.39
C MET A 108 16.11 -4.80 -3.04
N GLU A 109 17.25 -4.17 -3.31
CA GLU A 109 18.45 -4.85 -3.80
C GLU A 109 18.96 -5.91 -2.80
N LYS A 110 18.94 -5.61 -1.49
CA LYS A 110 19.30 -6.58 -0.46
C LYS A 110 18.38 -7.79 -0.48
N ARG A 111 17.07 -7.60 -0.62
CA ARG A 111 16.09 -8.70 -0.71
C ARG A 111 16.37 -9.60 -1.90
N VAL A 112 16.64 -9.03 -3.07
CA VAL A 112 16.98 -9.79 -4.29
C VAL A 112 18.32 -10.51 -4.14
N ARG A 113 19.31 -9.95 -3.45
CA ARG A 113 20.57 -10.67 -3.15
C ARG A 113 20.36 -11.90 -2.27
N ILE A 114 19.40 -11.87 -1.35
CA ILE A 114 19.07 -13.00 -0.46
C ILE A 114 18.34 -14.11 -1.23
N ALA A 115 17.39 -13.74 -2.08
CA ALA A 115 16.60 -14.67 -2.88
C ALA A 115 16.56 -14.20 -4.35
N PRO A 116 17.61 -14.49 -5.14
CA PRO A 116 17.76 -13.96 -6.49
C PRO A 116 16.71 -14.49 -7.47
N ASP A 117 16.16 -15.67 -7.21
CA ASP A 117 15.21 -16.35 -8.09
C ASP A 117 13.73 -16.10 -7.70
N ASP A 118 13.49 -15.25 -6.71
CA ASP A 118 12.13 -14.89 -6.29
C ASP A 118 11.53 -13.87 -7.27
N SER A 119 10.48 -14.29 -7.99
CA SER A 119 9.80 -13.46 -8.97
C SER A 119 9.20 -12.18 -8.37
N LEU A 120 8.63 -12.25 -7.17
CA LEU A 120 8.01 -11.09 -6.53
C LEU A 120 9.06 -10.06 -6.13
N ARG A 121 10.20 -10.51 -5.57
CA ARG A 121 11.31 -9.60 -5.21
C ARG A 121 11.89 -8.89 -6.43
N ASN A 122 12.08 -9.62 -7.54
CA ASN A 122 12.57 -9.02 -8.78
C ASN A 122 11.54 -8.04 -9.38
N PHE A 123 10.25 -8.34 -9.28
CA PHE A 123 9.18 -7.43 -9.70
C PHE A 123 9.13 -6.16 -8.85
N ASP A 124 9.20 -6.27 -7.52
CA ASP A 124 9.26 -5.13 -6.61
C ASP A 124 10.47 -4.24 -6.91
N LEU A 125 11.64 -4.84 -7.11
CA LEU A 125 12.85 -4.10 -7.49
C LEU A 125 12.68 -3.39 -8.84
N GLY A 126 12.07 -4.06 -9.82
CA GLY A 126 11.71 -3.46 -11.11
C GLY A 126 10.79 -2.24 -10.95
N ASN A 127 9.81 -2.30 -10.05
CA ASN A 127 8.94 -1.17 -9.74
C ASN A 127 9.72 0.01 -9.15
N VAL A 128 10.69 -0.24 -8.26
CA VAL A 128 11.56 0.83 -7.74
C VAL A 128 12.35 1.49 -8.87
N PHE A 129 13.01 0.70 -9.73
CA PHE A 129 13.76 1.24 -10.86
C PHE A 129 12.87 2.03 -11.82
N PHE A 130 11.66 1.56 -12.09
CA PHE A 130 10.70 2.25 -12.93
C PHE A 130 10.35 3.64 -12.39
N GLN A 131 10.06 3.74 -11.09
CA GLN A 131 9.75 5.03 -10.45
C GLN A 131 10.95 5.98 -10.43
N LEU A 132 12.17 5.43 -10.35
CA LEU A 132 13.42 6.17 -10.52
C LEU A 132 13.75 6.52 -11.98
N LYS A 133 12.87 6.18 -12.94
CA LYS A 133 13.08 6.35 -14.39
C LYS A 133 14.31 5.62 -14.95
N ARG A 134 14.81 4.62 -14.20
CA ARG A 134 15.90 3.73 -14.62
C ARG A 134 15.31 2.56 -15.41
N TYR A 135 14.77 2.87 -16.59
CA TYR A 135 13.94 1.92 -17.34
C TYR A 135 14.69 0.67 -17.80
N ASP A 136 15.98 0.77 -18.15
CA ASP A 136 16.75 -0.41 -18.55
C ASP A 136 17.00 -1.37 -17.36
N ASP A 137 17.23 -0.84 -16.15
CA ASP A 137 17.35 -1.65 -14.93
C ASP A 137 16.00 -2.28 -14.54
N ALA A 138 14.90 -1.55 -14.74
CA ALA A 138 13.55 -2.07 -14.55
C ALA A 138 13.26 -3.22 -15.52
N VAL A 139 13.60 -3.07 -16.81
CA VAL A 139 13.49 -4.13 -17.82
C VAL A 139 14.25 -5.39 -17.39
N ALA A 140 15.50 -5.23 -16.94
CA ALA A 140 16.30 -6.37 -16.48
C ALA A 140 15.65 -7.09 -15.30
N SER A 141 15.10 -6.34 -14.35
CA SER A 141 14.44 -6.89 -13.16
C SER A 141 13.11 -7.58 -13.50
N TYR A 142 12.28 -6.98 -14.35
CA TYR A 142 11.02 -7.61 -14.80
C TYR A 142 11.26 -8.87 -15.63
N LYS A 143 12.30 -8.91 -16.47
CA LYS A 143 12.69 -10.13 -17.18
C LYS A 143 13.04 -11.27 -16.22
N LYS A 144 13.87 -11.00 -15.20
CA LYS A 144 14.15 -12.00 -14.15
C LYS A 144 12.90 -12.47 -13.43
N ALA A 145 11.95 -11.57 -13.14
CA ALA A 145 10.69 -11.95 -12.52
C ALA A 145 9.88 -12.92 -13.40
N ILE A 146 9.85 -12.67 -14.71
CA ILE A 146 9.18 -13.50 -15.72
C ILE A 146 9.89 -14.84 -15.91
N ASP A 147 11.21 -14.86 -15.98
CA ASP A 147 12.00 -16.08 -16.18
C ASP A 147 11.74 -17.10 -15.06
N ASN A 148 11.58 -16.62 -13.83
CA ASN A 148 11.30 -17.44 -12.65
C ASN A 148 9.81 -17.76 -12.45
N SER A 149 8.91 -16.99 -13.06
CA SER A 149 7.46 -17.25 -13.07
C SER A 149 6.81 -16.68 -14.32
N TYR A 150 6.72 -17.53 -15.35
CA TYR A 150 6.22 -17.13 -16.66
C TYR A 150 4.76 -16.63 -16.62
N SER A 151 3.96 -17.11 -15.65
CA SER A 151 2.56 -16.72 -15.47
C SER A 151 2.37 -15.38 -14.73
N PHE A 152 3.45 -14.67 -14.39
CA PHE A 152 3.36 -13.38 -13.71
C PHE A 152 2.99 -12.25 -14.69
N GLN A 153 1.71 -12.14 -15.00
CA GLN A 153 1.17 -11.25 -16.05
C GLN A 153 1.44 -9.77 -15.77
N GLU A 154 1.46 -9.37 -14.50
CA GLU A 154 1.79 -8.01 -14.07
C GLU A 154 3.23 -7.64 -14.41
N ALA A 155 4.18 -8.58 -14.32
CA ALA A 155 5.56 -8.36 -14.73
C ALA A 155 5.68 -8.15 -16.25
N TRP A 156 4.93 -8.93 -17.04
CA TRP A 156 4.82 -8.72 -18.50
C TRP A 156 4.25 -7.33 -18.84
N TYR A 157 3.18 -6.93 -18.16
CA TYR A 157 2.58 -5.62 -18.33
C TYR A 157 3.58 -4.50 -18.02
N SER A 158 4.24 -4.55 -16.86
CA SER A 158 5.23 -3.53 -16.45
C SER A 158 6.44 -3.50 -17.39
N LEU A 159 6.88 -4.65 -17.90
CA LEU A 159 7.92 -4.74 -18.92
C LEU A 159 7.50 -4.02 -20.22
N ALA A 160 6.26 -4.25 -20.69
CA ALA A 160 5.75 -3.58 -21.88
C ALA A 160 5.66 -2.06 -21.69
N VAL A 161 5.23 -1.59 -20.51
CA VAL A 161 5.23 -0.16 -20.18
C VAL A 161 6.65 0.42 -20.23
N CYS A 162 7.67 -0.31 -19.75
CA CYS A 162 9.06 0.13 -19.90
C CYS A 162 9.50 0.23 -21.36
N TYR A 163 9.09 -0.73 -22.21
CA TYR A 163 9.39 -0.69 -23.63
C TYR A 163 8.74 0.51 -24.33
N ILE A 164 7.50 0.85 -23.98
CA ILE A 164 6.85 2.07 -24.47
C ILE A 164 7.66 3.31 -24.06
N LYS A 165 8.04 3.42 -22.78
CA LYS A 165 8.83 4.56 -22.26
C LYS A 165 10.23 4.69 -22.86
N THR A 166 10.78 3.59 -23.40
CA THR A 166 12.09 3.57 -24.07
C THR A 166 11.99 3.56 -25.59
N GLY A 167 10.78 3.74 -26.16
CA GLY A 167 10.56 3.79 -27.61
C GLY A 167 10.62 2.43 -28.32
N LYS A 168 10.72 1.31 -27.58
CA LYS A 168 10.78 -0.05 -28.10
C LYS A 168 9.37 -0.59 -28.39
N MET A 169 8.60 0.12 -29.22
CA MET A 169 7.17 -0.14 -29.44
C MET A 169 6.87 -1.55 -29.99
N GLU A 170 7.75 -2.10 -30.83
CA GLU A 170 7.58 -3.45 -31.37
C GLU A 170 7.65 -4.53 -30.29
N GLU A 171 8.53 -4.37 -29.29
CA GLU A 171 8.60 -5.31 -28.16
C GLU A 171 7.36 -5.19 -27.26
N ALA A 172 6.85 -3.98 -27.04
CA ALA A 172 5.60 -3.77 -26.32
C ALA A 172 4.41 -4.44 -27.05
N ARG A 173 4.35 -4.34 -28.38
CA ARG A 173 3.29 -4.95 -29.19
C ARG A 173 3.29 -6.48 -29.09
N LYS A 174 4.47 -7.13 -29.09
CA LYS A 174 4.58 -8.58 -28.88
C LYS A 174 3.96 -8.99 -27.54
N ILE A 175 4.27 -8.25 -26.47
CA ILE A 175 3.69 -8.51 -25.13
C ILE A 175 2.19 -8.26 -25.13
N HIS A 176 1.72 -7.20 -25.79
CA HIS A 176 0.28 -6.93 -25.92
C HIS A 176 -0.47 -8.09 -26.56
N THR A 177 0.01 -8.62 -27.70
CA THR A 177 -0.58 -9.81 -28.34
C THR A 177 -0.58 -11.02 -27.43
N TRP A 178 0.49 -11.24 -26.66
CA TRP A 178 0.52 -12.30 -25.67
C TRP A 178 -0.54 -12.08 -24.58
N LEU A 179 -0.65 -10.86 -24.03
CA LEU A 179 -1.64 -10.50 -23.00
C LEU A 179 -3.08 -10.64 -23.50
N GLN A 180 -3.39 -10.34 -24.77
CA GLN A 180 -4.74 -10.55 -25.33
C GLN A 180 -5.23 -11.99 -25.15
N SER A 181 -4.32 -12.97 -25.22
CA SER A 181 -4.66 -14.39 -25.04
C SER A 181 -4.69 -14.86 -23.58
N LYS A 182 -4.16 -14.07 -22.64
CA LYS A 182 -3.94 -14.49 -21.24
C LYS A 182 -4.73 -13.66 -20.23
N ASN A 183 -4.79 -12.36 -20.43
CA ASN A 183 -5.42 -11.39 -19.55
C ASN A 183 -5.88 -10.17 -20.37
N ASN A 184 -7.13 -10.22 -20.83
CA ASN A 184 -7.72 -9.16 -21.65
C ASN A 184 -7.77 -7.81 -20.93
N TYR A 185 -7.90 -7.79 -19.59
CA TYR A 185 -7.90 -6.56 -18.81
C TYR A 185 -6.57 -5.82 -18.92
N LEU A 186 -5.44 -6.53 -18.71
CA LEU A 186 -4.11 -5.94 -18.85
C LEU A 186 -3.79 -5.58 -20.30
N ALA A 187 -4.27 -6.35 -21.28
CA ALA A 187 -4.13 -6.02 -22.69
C ALA A 187 -4.79 -4.68 -23.03
N VAL A 188 -6.06 -4.48 -22.64
CA VAL A 188 -6.78 -3.22 -22.86
C VAL A 188 -6.13 -2.05 -22.12
N SER A 189 -5.60 -2.28 -20.91
CA SER A 189 -4.86 -1.24 -20.19
C SER A 189 -3.58 -0.85 -20.94
N LEU A 190 -2.85 -1.82 -21.47
CA LEU A 190 -1.60 -1.60 -22.21
C LEU A 190 -1.86 -0.88 -23.54
N GLU A 191 -2.92 -1.22 -24.26
CA GLU A 191 -3.34 -0.55 -25.49
C GLU A 191 -3.50 0.97 -25.29
N ARG A 192 -4.09 1.40 -24.15
CA ARG A 192 -4.20 2.83 -23.81
C ARG A 192 -2.84 3.49 -23.63
N HIS A 193 -1.88 2.80 -23.00
CA HIS A 193 -0.51 3.32 -22.87
C HIS A 193 0.18 3.45 -24.22
N MET A 194 -0.02 2.47 -25.12
CA MET A 194 0.54 2.50 -26.47
C MET A 194 0.00 3.68 -27.28
N GLN A 195 -1.29 4.00 -27.18
CA GLN A 195 -1.92 5.10 -27.93
C GLN A 195 -1.54 6.51 -27.43
N ASN A 196 -1.26 6.64 -26.12
CA ASN A 196 -0.94 7.92 -25.49
C ASN A 196 0.52 8.37 -25.71
N ASP A 197 1.46 7.43 -25.86
CA ASP A 197 2.89 7.73 -26.10
C ASP A 197 3.25 7.75 -27.60
N VAL A 198 2.25 7.69 -28.51
CA VAL A 198 2.44 7.87 -29.96
C VAL A 198 2.65 9.37 -30.27
N PRO A 199 3.80 9.78 -30.84
CA PRO A 199 4.04 11.17 -31.22
C PRO A 199 2.92 11.68 -32.14
N GLU A 200 2.38 12.87 -31.86
CA GLU A 200 1.23 13.47 -32.56
C GLU A 200 1.35 13.43 -34.10
N ASN A 201 2.58 13.50 -34.62
CA ASN A 201 2.90 13.40 -36.06
C ASN A 201 2.62 12.04 -36.72
N THR A 202 2.18 11.03 -35.99
CA THR A 202 1.88 9.69 -36.52
C THR A 202 0.40 9.31 -36.44
N LYS A 203 -0.45 10.17 -35.87
CA LYS A 203 -1.92 10.03 -35.94
C LYS A 203 -2.38 10.57 -37.30
N LYS A 204 -2.33 9.72 -38.34
CA LYS A 204 -2.95 9.97 -39.64
C LYS A 204 -4.41 9.56 -39.65
#